data_AF-A0A0U2D8Z5-F1
#
_entry.id   AF-A0A0U2D8Z5-F1
#
_cell.length_a   1.000
_cell.length_b   1.000
_cell.length_c   1.000
_cell.angle_alpha   90.00
_cell.angle_beta   90.00
_cell.angle_gamma   90.00
#
_symmetry.space_group_name_H-M   'P 1'
#
loop_
_entity.id
_entity.type
_entity.pdbx_description
1 polymer ?
#
loop_
_entity_poly.entity_id
_entity_poly.type
_entity_poly.pdbx_seq_one_letter_code
_entity_poly.pdbx_strand_id
1 'polypeptide(L)'
;MRINPTPSSPAVSTQNLGRIAQIIGPVLDVVFPPGKMPNIYNALVVKGRDTVGQQINVTCEVQQLLGNNRVRAVAMSATDGLTRGMEVIDTGAPLSI
;
A
#
# COMPACT_ATOMS: atom_id res chain seq x y z
N MET A 1 15.02 -46.80 -2.67
CA MET A 1 14.17 -46.04 -3.59
C MET A 1 13.82 -44.71 -2.95
N ARG A 2 14.41 -43.60 -3.41
CA ARG A 2 14.14 -42.25 -2.91
C ARG A 2 12.99 -41.66 -3.73
N ILE A 3 11.83 -41.41 -3.12
CA ILE A 3 10.84 -40.49 -3.68
C ILE A 3 10.94 -39.18 -2.92
N ASN A 4 11.27 -38.13 -3.65
CA ASN A 4 11.47 -36.78 -3.15
C ASN A 4 10.08 -36.13 -2.92
N PRO A 5 9.81 -35.47 -1.78
CA PRO A 5 8.63 -34.64 -1.66
C PRO A 5 8.77 -33.42 -2.59
N THR A 6 7.77 -33.17 -3.42
CA THR A 6 7.63 -31.92 -4.17
C THR A 6 7.54 -30.75 -3.19
N PRO A 7 8.37 -29.69 -3.31
CA PRO A 7 8.15 -28.49 -2.52
C PRO A 7 6.89 -27.80 -3.07
N SER A 8 5.82 -27.79 -2.28
CA SER A 8 4.71 -26.87 -2.48
C SER A 8 5.26 -25.46 -2.34
N SER A 9 5.46 -24.79 -3.48
CA SER A 9 5.87 -23.39 -3.54
C SER A 9 4.86 -22.57 -2.72
N PRO A 10 5.30 -21.72 -1.75
CA PRO A 10 4.38 -20.86 -1.05
C PRO A 10 3.72 -19.96 -2.08
N ALA A 11 2.39 -19.98 -2.15
CA ALA A 11 1.62 -19.10 -3.01
C ALA A 11 2.09 -17.66 -2.74
N VAL A 12 2.78 -17.06 -3.70
CA VAL A 12 3.14 -15.65 -3.65
C VAL A 12 1.81 -14.90 -3.74
N SER A 13 1.29 -14.48 -2.59
CA SER A 13 0.18 -13.54 -2.53
C SER A 13 0.63 -12.29 -3.27
N THR A 14 0.17 -12.15 -4.51
CA THR A 14 0.49 -10.99 -5.35
C THR A 14 -0.17 -9.79 -4.70
N GLN A 15 0.59 -9.08 -3.87
CA GLN A 15 0.14 -7.90 -3.15
C GLN A 15 -0.40 -6.87 -4.14
N ASN A 16 -1.49 -6.19 -3.79
CA ASN A 16 -2.02 -5.13 -4.63
C ASN A 16 -1.21 -3.85 -4.40
N LEU A 17 -0.34 -3.50 -5.34
CA LEU A 17 0.63 -2.43 -5.19
C LEU A 17 0.21 -1.16 -5.94
N GLY A 18 0.33 -0.02 -5.26
CA GLY A 18 0.19 1.33 -5.79
C GLY A 18 1.44 2.17 -5.51
N ARG A 19 1.42 3.43 -5.94
CA ARG A 19 2.49 4.40 -5.70
C ARG A 19 1.95 5.75 -5.26
N ILE A 20 2.64 6.39 -4.32
CA ILE A 20 2.31 7.75 -3.88
C ILE A 20 2.49 8.73 -5.04
N ALA A 21 1.42 9.44 -5.41
CA ALA A 21 1.48 10.52 -6.41
C ALA A 21 1.62 11.90 -5.76
N GLN A 22 0.99 12.10 -4.60
CA GLN A 22 0.98 13.38 -3.89
C GLN A 22 0.82 13.18 -2.39
N ILE A 23 1.39 14.11 -1.61
CA ILE A 23 1.32 14.16 -0.15
C ILE A 23 0.97 15.61 0.22
N ILE A 24 -0.10 15.83 0.97
CA ILE A 24 -0.54 17.12 1.50
C ILE A 24 -0.90 16.92 2.97
N GLY A 25 0.04 17.21 3.87
CA GLY A 25 -0.14 16.92 5.30
C GLY A 25 -0.45 15.43 5.53
N PRO A 26 -1.59 15.09 6.17
CA PRO A 26 -2.00 13.70 6.39
C PRO A 26 -2.69 13.07 5.18
N VAL A 27 -2.94 13.82 4.09
CA VAL A 27 -3.67 13.34 2.92
C VAL A 27 -2.70 12.86 1.84
N LEU A 28 -2.88 11.62 1.39
CA LEU A 28 -2.10 11.02 0.32
C LEU A 28 -3.00 10.74 -0.88
N ASP A 29 -2.53 11.11 -2.07
CA ASP A 29 -3.11 10.58 -3.30
C ASP A 29 -2.23 9.44 -3.82
N VAL A 30 -2.81 8.26 -4.03
CA VAL A 30 -2.10 7.04 -4.43
C VAL A 30 -2.66 6.54 -5.77
N VAL A 31 -1.78 6.20 -6.70
CA VAL A 31 -2.14 5.64 -8.00
C VAL A 31 -1.94 4.13 -7.97
N PHE A 32 -2.96 3.40 -8.41
CA PHE A 32 -2.93 1.95 -8.59
C PHE A 32 -2.98 1.59 -10.08
N PRO A 33 -2.54 0.38 -10.47
CA PRO A 33 -2.74 -0.13 -11.82
C PRO A 33 -4.23 -0.20 -12.20
N PRO A 34 -4.56 -0.12 -13.50
CA PRO A 34 -5.93 -0.34 -13.96
C PRO A 34 -6.51 -1.68 -13.48
N GLY A 35 -7.76 -1.67 -13.05
CA GLY A 35 -8.45 -2.87 -12.52
C GLY A 35 -7.99 -3.32 -11.13
N LYS A 36 -7.11 -2.55 -10.48
CA LYS A 36 -6.56 -2.82 -9.14
C LYS A 36 -6.89 -1.72 -8.12
N MET A 37 -7.96 -0.98 -8.39
CA MET A 37 -8.41 0.10 -7.52
C MET A 37 -8.91 -0.44 -6.18
N PRO A 38 -8.40 0.07 -5.05
CA PRO A 38 -8.93 -0.27 -3.73
C PRO A 38 -10.36 0.27 -3.55
N ASN A 39 -11.11 -0.35 -2.65
CA ASN A 39 -12.40 0.17 -2.22
C ASN A 39 -12.22 1.36 -1.25
N ILE A 40 -13.28 2.16 -1.11
CA ILE A 40 -13.36 3.12 0.01
C ILE A 40 -13.30 2.33 1.33
N TYR A 41 -12.61 2.90 2.31
CA TYR A 41 -12.28 2.33 3.61
C TYR A 41 -11.23 1.21 3.61
N ASN A 42 -10.71 0.77 2.47
CA ASN A 42 -9.57 -0.15 2.49
C ASN A 42 -8.37 0.50 3.18
N ALA A 43 -7.67 -0.30 3.99
CA ALA A 43 -6.40 0.09 4.55
C ALA A 43 -5.30 0.00 3.49
N LEU A 44 -4.46 1.02 3.47
CA LEU A 44 -3.25 1.07 2.66
C LEU A 44 -2.05 1.11 3.60
N VAL A 45 -0.97 0.42 3.25
CA VAL A 45 0.26 0.41 4.05
C VAL A 45 1.43 0.86 3.19
N VAL A 46 2.10 1.92 3.62
CA VAL A 46 3.37 2.37 3.04
C VAL A 46 4.49 1.75 3.85
N LYS A 47 5.28 0.86 3.23
CA LYS A 47 6.46 0.24 3.84
C LYS A 47 7.71 0.68 3.10
N GLY A 48 8.75 1.05 3.82
CA GLY A 48 10.02 1.41 3.19
C GLY A 48 11.04 1.94 4.18
N ARG A 49 11.98 2.71 3.66
CA ARG A 49 12.92 3.50 4.46
C ARG A 49 12.93 4.92 3.97
N ASP A 50 13.11 5.87 4.87
CA ASP A 50 13.31 7.28 4.52
C ASP A 50 14.72 7.52 3.96
N THR A 51 15.04 8.78 3.67
CA THR A 51 16.35 9.19 3.14
C THR A 51 17.52 9.00 4.09
N VAL A 52 17.26 8.82 5.39
CA VAL A 52 18.29 8.59 6.43
C VAL A 52 18.30 7.14 6.92
N GLY A 53 17.53 6.25 6.27
CA GLY A 53 17.49 4.82 6.53
C GLY A 53 16.55 4.38 7.65
N GLN A 54 15.74 5.28 8.23
CA GLN A 54 14.74 4.92 9.23
C GLN A 54 13.60 4.13 8.58
N GLN A 55 13.07 3.14 9.30
CA GLN A 55 11.96 2.34 8.81
C GLN A 55 10.67 3.17 8.77
N ILE A 56 9.99 3.11 7.64
CA ILE A 56 8.66 3.70 7.44
C ILE A 56 7.66 2.55 7.45
N ASN A 57 6.62 2.69 8.28
CA ASN A 57 5.44 1.86 8.27
C ASN A 57 4.22 2.73 8.60
N VAL A 58 3.65 3.36 7.57
CA VAL A 58 2.51 4.27 7.72
C VAL A 58 1.26 3.62 7.16
N THR A 59 0.27 3.45 8.02
CA THR A 59 -1.06 2.98 7.63
C THR A 59 -1.93 4.18 7.22
N CYS A 60 -2.65 4.04 6.11
CA CYS A 60 -3.62 5.01 5.63
C CYS A 60 -4.97 4.30 5.39
N GLU A 61 -6.05 5.07 5.29
CA GLU A 61 -7.37 4.56 4.90
C GLU A 61 -7.88 5.31 3.68
N VAL A 62 -8.37 4.59 2.67
CA VAL A 62 -8.98 5.19 1.47
C VAL A 62 -10.28 5.90 1.84
N GLN A 63 -10.39 7.18 1.49
CA GLN A 63 -11.58 8.00 1.73
C GLN A 63 -12.36 8.31 0.44
N GLN A 64 -11.67 8.35 -0.70
CA GLN A 64 -12.30 8.76 -1.96
C GLN A 64 -11.62 8.13 -3.18
N LEU A 65 -12.43 7.82 -4.20
CA LEU A 65 -11.96 7.51 -5.54
C LEU A 65 -11.88 8.81 -6.36
N LEU A 66 -10.71 9.15 -6.90
CA LEU A 66 -10.48 10.40 -7.64
C LEU A 66 -10.62 10.24 -9.16
N GLY A 67 -10.78 9.00 -9.66
CA GLY A 67 -10.65 8.68 -11.08
C GLY A 67 -9.19 8.53 -11.51
N ASN A 68 -8.94 8.22 -12.79
CA ASN A 68 -7.60 8.01 -13.35
C ASN A 68 -6.73 7.02 -12.55
N ASN A 69 -7.37 5.97 -12.03
CA ASN A 69 -6.76 4.95 -11.18
C ASN A 69 -6.10 5.52 -9.91
N ARG A 70 -6.65 6.62 -9.37
CA ARG A 70 -6.15 7.31 -8.19
C ARG A 70 -7.17 7.30 -7.06
N VAL A 71 -6.70 7.06 -5.85
CA VAL A 71 -7.46 7.20 -4.61
C VAL A 71 -6.89 8.31 -3.75
N ARG A 72 -7.74 8.88 -2.90
CA ARG A 72 -7.33 9.73 -1.77
C ARG A 72 -7.44 8.92 -0.50
N ALA A 73 -6.34 8.87 0.25
CA ALA A 73 -6.26 8.22 1.54
C ALA A 73 -5.81 9.21 2.62
N VAL A 74 -6.19 8.93 3.87
CA VAL A 74 -5.77 9.69 5.05
C VAL A 74 -4.85 8.81 5.88
N ALA A 75 -3.67 9.32 6.24
CA ALA A 75 -2.72 8.63 7.09
C ALA A 75 -3.19 8.60 8.55
N MET A 76 -3.00 7.45 9.21
CA MET A 76 -3.30 7.23 10.63
C MET A 76 -2.12 7.60 11.54
N SER A 77 -1.01 8.06 10.97
CA SER A 77 0.21 8.45 11.66
C SER A 77 0.93 9.53 10.85
N ALA A 78 2.02 10.06 11.41
CA ALA A 78 2.84 11.08 10.75
C ALA A 78 3.33 10.62 9.37
N THR A 79 3.33 11.55 8.41
CA THR A 79 3.73 11.31 7.01
C THR A 79 5.16 11.78 6.73
N ASP A 80 5.92 12.12 7.77
CA ASP A 80 7.33 12.47 7.67
C ASP A 80 8.14 11.35 7.02
N GLY A 81 9.07 11.73 6.13
CA GLY A 81 9.89 10.79 5.39
C GLY A 81 9.18 10.10 4.21
N LEU A 82 7.86 10.23 4.06
CA LEU A 82 7.16 9.74 2.87
C LEU A 82 7.55 10.57 1.65
N THR A 83 7.79 9.88 0.53
CA THR A 83 8.13 10.51 -0.74
C THR A 83 7.25 9.99 -1.87
N ARG A 84 7.11 10.80 -2.92
CA ARG A 84 6.40 10.38 -4.14
C ARG A 84 7.09 9.18 -4.76
N GLY A 85 6.31 8.28 -5.34
CA GLY A 85 6.80 7.05 -5.95
C GLY A 85 6.99 5.88 -4.98
N MET A 86 6.96 6.12 -3.65
CA MET A 86 6.99 5.03 -2.66
C MET A 86 5.85 4.06 -2.90
N GLU A 87 6.15 2.79 -2.67
CA GLU A 87 5.21 1.69 -2.82
C GLU A 87 4.17 1.70 -1.70
N VAL A 88 2.92 1.48 -2.10
CA VAL A 88 1.77 1.41 -1.20
C VAL A 88 1.08 0.08 -1.41
N ILE A 89 0.83 -0.64 -0.33
CA ILE A 89 0.16 -1.95 -0.36
C ILE A 89 -1.30 -1.75 0.02
N ASP A 90 -2.23 -2.10 -0.86
CA ASP A 90 -3.64 -2.24 -0.51
C ASP A 90 -3.87 -3.59 0.20
N THR A 91 -4.42 -3.55 1.41
CA THR A 91 -4.69 -4.76 2.20
C THR A 91 -5.92 -5.52 1.71
N GLY A 92 -6.76 -4.89 0.88
CA GLY A 92 -8.03 -5.47 0.44
C GLY A 92 -9.14 -5.45 1.49
N ALA A 93 -8.89 -4.90 2.68
CA ALA A 93 -9.83 -4.89 3.80
C ALA A 93 -9.76 -3.57 4.58
N PRO A 94 -10.82 -3.22 5.34
CA PRO A 94 -10.78 -2.07 6.24
C PRO A 94 -9.69 -2.18 7.31
N LEU A 95 -9.46 -1.08 8.02
CA LEU A 95 -8.68 -1.11 9.26
C LEU A 95 -9.30 -2.11 10.25
N SER A 96 -8.46 -2.94 10.86
CA SER A 96 -8.84 -3.87 11.93
C SER A 96 -8.18 -3.43 13.22
N ILE A 97 -8.94 -3.46 14.32
CA ILE A 97 -8.47 -3.18 15.68
C ILE A 97 -8.00 -4.43 16.41
#